data_AF-A0A7C6KFD6-F1
#
_entry.id   AF-A0A7C6KFD6-F1
#
_cell.length_a   1.000
_cell.length_b   1.000
_cell.length_c   1.000
_cell.angle_alpha   90.00
_cell.angle_beta   90.00
_cell.angle_gamma   90.00
#
_symmetry.space_group_name_H-M   'P 1'
#
loop_
_entity.id
_entity.type
_entity.pdbx_description
1 polymer ?
#
loop_
_entity_poly.entity_id
_entity_poly.type
_entity_poly.pdbx_seq_one_letter_code
_entity_poly.pdbx_strand_id
1 'polypeptide(L)'
;MGKLRSRVLSGCFMLSVLLLAGGCTQKAEITSLPQLADKSFAVPTGTAADTLVLSKFPQAKFQYFNTVLDAALAVKAGKADAVAYDEPILKNIAAKNDGLKVLPEMITVDNYGFAVSPANRALKEAIDAVVKALRQGGGYDEMQARWFPKKGNPAAMPEIPVEGAAGVLKLGTAAVTEPFSFVDGSQQVVGFDIELAKRVAKQQGKTLEVVNMEFGSLIPALISGKVDMIAACITITDERAQKVLFSEPYYTGGIAALVREAKP
;
A
#
# COMPACT_ATOMS: atom_id res chain seq x y z
N MET A 1 36.34 -68.47 -60.19
CA MET A 1 37.16 -68.69 -58.98
C MET A 1 37.13 -67.41 -58.13
N GLY A 2 36.54 -67.46 -56.95
CA GLY A 2 36.41 -66.32 -56.03
C GLY A 2 35.16 -66.48 -55.15
N LYS A 3 35.38 -66.72 -53.85
CA LYS A 3 34.48 -67.37 -52.90
C LYS A 3 33.45 -66.42 -52.25
N LEU A 4 32.23 -66.95 -52.08
CA LEU A 4 31.39 -66.98 -50.87
C LEU A 4 31.83 -66.12 -49.65
N ARG A 5 30.92 -65.27 -49.13
CA ARG A 5 30.28 -65.48 -47.79
C ARG A 5 29.33 -64.33 -47.40
N SER A 6 28.09 -64.72 -47.10
CA SER A 6 27.09 -64.02 -46.31
C SER A 6 27.60 -63.70 -44.90
N ARG A 7 27.34 -62.48 -44.43
CA ARG A 7 27.20 -62.16 -43.00
C ARG A 7 26.15 -61.06 -42.83
N VAL A 8 24.97 -61.50 -42.39
CA VAL A 8 23.99 -60.71 -41.64
C VAL A 8 24.66 -60.33 -40.32
N LEU A 9 24.80 -59.03 -40.03
CA LEU A 9 25.01 -58.56 -38.66
C LEU A 9 24.13 -57.35 -38.41
N SER A 10 23.16 -57.59 -37.55
CA SER A 10 22.28 -56.63 -36.89
C SER A 10 23.09 -55.52 -36.23
N GLY A 11 22.86 -54.27 -36.61
CA GLY A 11 23.47 -53.10 -35.99
C GLY A 11 22.38 -52.11 -35.61
N CYS A 12 22.12 -52.00 -34.30
CA CYS A 12 21.09 -51.17 -33.67
C CYS A 12 20.95 -49.77 -34.30
N PHE A 13 19.73 -49.46 -34.72
CA PHE A 13 19.23 -48.10 -34.87
C PHE A 13 19.23 -47.43 -33.49
N MET A 14 20.28 -46.67 -33.15
CA MET A 14 20.27 -45.82 -31.96
C MET A 14 19.50 -44.55 -32.32
N LEU A 15 18.17 -44.64 -32.20
CA LEU A 15 17.27 -43.51 -32.28
C LEU A 15 17.52 -42.66 -31.03
N SER A 16 18.40 -41.66 -31.15
CA SER A 16 18.66 -40.66 -30.11
C SER A 16 17.40 -39.81 -29.93
N VAL A 17 16.47 -40.30 -29.12
CA VAL A 17 15.34 -39.52 -28.61
C VAL A 17 15.95 -38.47 -27.68
N LEU A 18 16.17 -37.26 -28.20
CA LEU A 18 16.33 -36.07 -27.37
C LEU A 18 14.99 -35.87 -26.65
N LEU A 19 14.88 -36.42 -25.45
CA LEU A 19 13.91 -36.00 -24.45
C LEU A 19 14.23 -34.53 -24.13
N LEU A 20 13.52 -33.61 -24.79
CA LEU A 20 13.31 -32.28 -24.27
C LEU A 20 12.50 -32.45 -22.98
N ALA A 21 13.21 -32.60 -21.87
CA ALA A 21 12.66 -32.32 -20.56
C ALA A 21 12.33 -30.83 -20.54
N GLY A 22 11.12 -30.50 -20.99
CA GLY A 22 10.45 -29.25 -20.67
C GLY A 22 10.24 -29.25 -19.16
N GLY A 23 11.30 -28.99 -18.42
CA GLY A 23 11.22 -28.60 -17.03
C GLY A 23 10.48 -27.29 -17.01
N CYS A 24 9.16 -27.34 -16.82
CA CYS A 24 8.45 -26.23 -16.23
C CYS A 24 9.09 -26.02 -14.86
N THR A 25 10.15 -25.20 -14.80
CA THR A 25 10.66 -24.68 -13.54
C THR A 25 9.56 -23.79 -13.00
N GLN A 26 8.69 -24.37 -12.18
CA GLN A 26 7.68 -23.64 -11.44
C GLN A 26 8.47 -22.62 -10.60
N LYS A 27 8.41 -21.33 -10.97
CA LYS A 27 9.08 -20.27 -10.21
C LYS A 27 8.65 -20.44 -8.75
N ALA A 28 9.63 -20.61 -7.87
CA ALA A 28 9.38 -20.77 -6.44
C ALA A 28 8.54 -19.59 -5.94
N GLU A 29 7.56 -19.90 -5.09
CA GLU A 29 6.69 -18.88 -4.52
C GLU A 29 7.51 -17.92 -3.64
N ILE A 30 7.25 -16.62 -3.81
CA ILE A 30 7.85 -15.57 -2.99
C ILE A 30 6.91 -15.32 -1.80
N THR A 31 7.44 -15.49 -0.59
CA THR A 31 6.71 -15.38 0.67
C THR A 31 7.38 -14.44 1.67
N SER A 32 8.64 -14.03 1.43
CA SER A 32 9.39 -13.15 2.33
C SER A 32 10.36 -12.24 1.58
N LEU A 33 10.77 -11.14 2.23
CA LEU A 33 11.66 -10.14 1.62
C LEU A 33 13.04 -10.68 1.21
N PRO A 34 13.72 -11.56 1.97
CA PRO A 34 15.02 -12.08 1.57
C PRO A 34 15.04 -12.76 0.20
N GLN A 35 13.92 -13.32 -0.25
CA GLN A 35 13.79 -13.97 -1.56
C GLN A 35 13.79 -12.97 -2.73
N LEU A 36 13.79 -11.66 -2.45
CA LEU A 36 13.82 -10.59 -3.45
C LEU A 36 15.23 -10.06 -3.76
N ALA A 37 16.27 -10.55 -3.09
CA ALA A 37 17.62 -9.98 -3.16
C ALA A 37 18.23 -9.93 -4.59
N ASP A 38 17.86 -10.86 -5.45
CA ASP A 38 18.32 -11.00 -6.85
C ASP A 38 17.18 -10.79 -7.86
N LYS A 39 16.05 -10.24 -7.42
CA LYS A 39 14.81 -10.18 -8.19
C LYS A 39 14.59 -8.84 -8.87
N SER A 40 13.67 -8.85 -9.83
CA SER A 40 13.24 -7.67 -10.57
C SER A 40 12.02 -7.01 -9.93
N PHE A 41 12.03 -5.69 -9.88
CA PHE A 41 10.98 -4.86 -9.32
C PHE A 41 10.29 -4.03 -10.41
N ALA A 42 8.97 -4.06 -10.42
CA ALA A 42 8.15 -3.09 -11.13
C ALA A 42 7.93 -1.88 -10.21
N VAL A 43 8.21 -0.67 -10.71
CA VAL A 43 8.13 0.57 -9.93
C VAL A 43 7.40 1.64 -10.74
N PRO A 44 6.46 2.40 -10.16
CA PRO A 44 5.88 3.53 -10.85
C PRO A 44 6.92 4.65 -11.04
N THR A 45 6.98 5.23 -12.24
CA THR A 45 7.88 6.34 -12.56
C THR A 45 7.61 7.56 -11.68
N GLY A 46 8.68 8.26 -11.28
CA GLY A 46 8.57 9.50 -10.50
C GLY A 46 8.36 9.28 -9.00
N THR A 47 8.54 8.05 -8.51
CA THR A 47 8.42 7.69 -7.08
C THR A 47 9.80 7.44 -6.49
N ALA A 48 9.92 7.51 -5.16
CA ALA A 48 11.17 7.17 -4.46
C ALA A 48 11.33 5.66 -4.22
N ALA A 49 10.40 4.83 -4.70
CA ALA A 49 10.35 3.41 -4.35
C ALA A 49 11.59 2.64 -4.84
N ASP A 50 12.16 3.00 -6.00
CA ASP A 50 13.40 2.38 -6.49
C ASP A 50 14.60 2.64 -5.58
N THR A 51 14.74 3.87 -5.12
CA THR A 51 15.80 4.30 -4.20
C THR A 51 15.67 3.58 -2.86
N LEU A 52 14.44 3.44 -2.35
CA LEU A 52 14.16 2.73 -1.11
C LEU A 52 14.36 1.21 -1.26
N VAL A 53 14.02 0.63 -2.41
CA VAL A 53 14.36 -0.76 -2.74
C VAL A 53 15.87 -0.97 -2.74
N LEU A 54 16.65 -0.10 -3.41
CA LEU A 54 18.10 -0.21 -3.49
C LEU A 54 18.80 -0.13 -2.13
N SER A 55 18.21 0.59 -1.17
CA SER A 55 18.75 0.64 0.20
C SER A 55 18.78 -0.73 0.90
N LYS A 56 17.90 -1.66 0.49
CA LYS A 56 17.78 -3.01 1.05
C LYS A 56 18.26 -4.10 0.08
N PHE A 57 18.11 -3.86 -1.22
CA PHE A 57 18.43 -4.79 -2.30
C PHE A 57 19.29 -4.09 -3.36
N PRO A 58 20.61 -3.93 -3.12
CA PRO A 58 21.49 -3.17 -4.01
C PRO A 58 21.63 -3.74 -5.44
N GLN A 59 21.24 -4.99 -5.64
CA GLN A 59 21.28 -5.69 -6.94
C GLN A 59 19.91 -5.73 -7.65
N ALA A 60 18.91 -5.04 -7.10
CA ALA A 60 17.57 -4.98 -7.68
C ALA A 60 17.60 -4.41 -9.10
N LYS A 61 16.81 -5.00 -9.98
CA LYS A 61 16.63 -4.53 -11.36
C LYS A 61 15.23 -3.94 -11.51
N PHE A 62 15.12 -2.79 -12.14
CA PHE A 62 13.85 -2.06 -12.23
C PHE A 62 13.22 -2.13 -13.62
N GLN A 63 11.90 -2.24 -13.63
CA GLN A 63 11.05 -1.94 -14.77
C GLN A 63 10.07 -0.86 -14.36
N TYR A 64 9.99 0.20 -15.15
CA TYR A 64 9.21 1.38 -14.82
C TYR A 64 7.84 1.36 -15.50
N PHE A 65 6.82 1.80 -14.77
CA PHE A 65 5.43 1.83 -15.22
C PHE A 65 4.79 3.19 -14.92
N ASN A 66 3.74 3.54 -15.66
CA ASN A 66 3.05 4.81 -15.47
C ASN A 66 2.18 4.82 -14.22
N THR A 67 1.64 3.67 -13.81
CA THR A 67 0.77 3.54 -12.63
C THR A 67 1.15 2.34 -11.77
N VAL A 68 0.76 2.37 -10.49
CA VAL A 68 0.96 1.25 -9.55
C VAL A 68 0.17 0.01 -9.98
N LEU A 69 -1.04 0.21 -10.54
CA LEU A 69 -1.85 -0.88 -11.05
C LEU A 69 -1.16 -1.56 -12.24
N ASP A 70 -0.59 -0.81 -13.18
CA ASP A 70 0.15 -1.39 -14.31
C ASP A 70 1.37 -2.19 -13.83
N ALA A 71 2.10 -1.68 -12.85
CA ALA A 71 3.22 -2.39 -12.22
C ALA A 71 2.74 -3.71 -11.59
N ALA A 72 1.63 -3.70 -10.86
CA ALA A 72 1.05 -4.89 -10.23
C ALA A 72 0.56 -5.91 -11.26
N LEU A 73 -0.09 -5.46 -12.34
CA LEU A 73 -0.51 -6.32 -13.43
C LEU A 73 0.69 -6.90 -14.20
N ALA A 74 1.81 -6.18 -14.30
CA ALA A 74 3.04 -6.69 -14.88
C ALA A 74 3.65 -7.81 -14.03
N VAL A 75 3.62 -7.68 -12.70
CA VAL A 75 4.02 -8.76 -11.77
C VAL A 75 3.08 -9.95 -11.88
N LYS A 76 1.77 -9.73 -11.93
CA LYS A 76 0.76 -10.77 -12.20
C LYS A 76 0.96 -11.45 -13.56
N ALA A 77 1.47 -10.74 -14.56
CA ALA A 77 1.81 -11.29 -15.87
C ALA A 77 3.19 -11.95 -15.93
N GLY A 78 4.06 -11.71 -14.94
CA GLY A 78 5.36 -12.37 -14.78
C GLY A 78 6.50 -11.61 -15.43
N LYS A 79 6.26 -10.36 -15.79
CA LYS A 79 7.25 -9.45 -16.36
C LYS A 79 8.26 -8.99 -15.32
N ALA A 80 7.84 -8.84 -14.06
CA ALA A 80 8.68 -8.58 -12.91
C ALA A 80 8.32 -9.54 -11.76
N ASP A 81 9.17 -9.62 -10.75
CA ASP A 81 8.97 -10.54 -9.61
C ASP A 81 8.20 -9.88 -8.46
N ALA A 82 8.35 -8.57 -8.26
CA ALA A 82 7.64 -7.80 -7.23
C ALA A 82 7.30 -6.38 -7.68
N VAL A 83 6.29 -5.75 -7.10
CA VAL A 83 6.09 -4.30 -7.12
C VAL A 83 6.58 -3.75 -5.80
N ALA A 84 7.33 -2.66 -5.80
CA ALA A 84 7.62 -1.90 -4.59
C ALA A 84 6.85 -0.58 -4.59
N TYR A 85 6.00 -0.40 -3.60
CA TYR A 85 5.21 0.82 -3.42
C TYR A 85 4.61 0.89 -2.01
N ASP A 86 3.89 1.97 -1.71
CA ASP A 86 3.18 2.14 -0.45
C ASP A 86 2.25 0.97 -0.16
N GLU A 87 2.50 0.32 0.98
CA GLU A 87 1.83 -0.88 1.45
C GLU A 87 0.29 -0.82 1.40
N PRO A 88 -0.37 0.29 1.79
CA PRO A 88 -1.83 0.36 1.79
C PRO A 88 -2.42 0.36 0.38
N ILE A 89 -1.71 0.97 -0.58
CA ILE A 89 -2.09 0.97 -1.99
C ILE A 89 -1.92 -0.43 -2.58
N LEU A 90 -0.82 -1.11 -2.23
CA LEU A 90 -0.59 -2.49 -2.64
C LEU A 90 -1.66 -3.43 -2.06
N LYS A 91 -2.07 -3.26 -0.80
CA LYS A 91 -3.18 -4.00 -0.19
C LYS A 91 -4.49 -3.79 -0.95
N ASN A 92 -4.82 -2.54 -1.27
CA ASN A 92 -6.02 -2.20 -2.03
C ASN A 92 -6.00 -2.85 -3.43
N ILE A 93 -4.85 -2.82 -4.12
CA ILE A 93 -4.68 -3.48 -5.42
C ILE A 93 -4.84 -5.00 -5.30
N ALA A 94 -4.17 -5.64 -4.33
CA ALA A 94 -4.25 -7.08 -4.12
C ALA A 94 -5.69 -7.54 -3.80
N ALA A 95 -6.41 -6.79 -2.95
CA ALA A 95 -7.80 -7.09 -2.62
C ALA A 95 -8.72 -7.10 -3.85
N LYS A 96 -8.43 -6.26 -4.85
CA LYS A 96 -9.23 -6.13 -6.09
C LYS A 96 -8.73 -7.03 -7.23
N ASN A 97 -7.58 -7.68 -7.08
CA ASN A 97 -6.92 -8.41 -8.15
C ASN A 97 -6.39 -9.76 -7.66
N ASP A 98 -7.16 -10.81 -7.92
CA ASP A 98 -6.77 -12.20 -7.57
C ASP A 98 -5.40 -12.59 -8.12
N GLY A 99 -4.66 -13.43 -7.39
CA GLY A 99 -3.33 -13.91 -7.79
C GLY A 99 -2.20 -12.92 -7.47
N LEU A 100 -2.46 -11.93 -6.62
CA LEU A 100 -1.49 -10.99 -6.08
C LEU A 100 -1.62 -10.96 -4.56
N LYS A 101 -0.48 -10.87 -3.86
CA LYS A 101 -0.44 -10.71 -2.41
C LYS A 101 0.66 -9.72 -2.01
N VAL A 102 0.44 -9.03 -0.90
CA VAL A 102 1.47 -8.18 -0.27
C VAL A 102 2.24 -9.03 0.72
N LEU A 103 3.57 -8.92 0.70
CA LEU A 103 4.41 -9.58 1.70
C LEU A 103 4.15 -8.98 3.09
N PRO A 104 4.20 -9.80 4.16
CA PRO A 104 3.93 -9.32 5.51
C PRO A 104 5.02 -8.36 6.03
N GLU A 105 6.23 -8.48 5.51
CA GLU A 105 7.36 -7.62 5.84
C GLU A 105 7.45 -6.44 4.88
N MET A 106 7.75 -5.25 5.42
CA MET A 106 7.96 -4.04 4.62
C MET A 106 9.45 -3.79 4.33
N ILE A 107 9.73 -3.21 3.17
CA ILE A 107 11.07 -2.78 2.75
C ILE A 107 11.53 -1.65 3.65
N THR A 108 10.68 -0.63 3.81
CA THR A 108 10.83 0.45 4.77
C THR A 108 9.60 0.53 5.66
N VAL A 109 9.76 1.07 6.87
CA VAL A 109 8.65 1.28 7.80
C VAL A 109 8.46 2.77 8.00
N ASP A 110 7.23 3.20 7.78
CA ASP A 110 6.79 4.58 7.92
C ASP A 110 5.60 4.64 8.89
N ASN A 111 5.44 5.76 9.58
CA ASN A 111 4.33 5.99 10.49
C ASN A 111 3.47 7.16 9.99
N TYR A 112 2.15 6.95 9.92
CA TYR A 112 1.20 7.98 9.51
C TYR A 112 0.49 8.54 10.74
N GLY A 113 0.38 9.87 10.78
CA GLY A 113 -0.23 10.61 11.89
C GLY A 113 -1.11 11.75 11.39
N PHE A 114 -1.96 12.25 12.27
CA PHE A 114 -2.61 13.54 12.03
C PHE A 114 -1.59 14.64 12.33
N ALA A 115 -1.60 15.71 11.55
CA ALA A 115 -0.84 16.92 11.89
C ALA A 115 -1.79 18.01 12.36
N VAL A 116 -1.39 18.73 13.41
CA VAL A 116 -2.06 19.92 13.93
C VAL A 116 -1.05 21.06 14.09
N SER A 117 -1.56 22.28 14.25
CA SER A 117 -0.70 23.42 14.59
C SER A 117 0.04 23.15 15.91
N PRO A 118 1.34 23.49 16.04
CA PRO A 118 2.07 23.36 17.31
C PRO A 118 1.43 24.11 18.49
N ALA A 119 0.61 25.13 18.20
CA ALA A 119 -0.16 25.86 19.20
C ALA A 119 -1.41 25.11 19.69
N ASN A 120 -1.90 24.11 18.95
CA ASN A 120 -3.14 23.38 19.23
C ASN A 120 -2.87 21.98 19.80
N ARG A 121 -2.17 21.92 20.94
CA ARG A 121 -1.86 20.65 21.63
C ARG A 121 -3.12 19.91 22.08
N ALA A 122 -4.17 20.63 22.48
CA ALA A 122 -5.44 20.04 22.88
C ALA A 122 -6.07 19.21 21.76
N LEU A 123 -5.99 19.66 20.50
CA LEU A 123 -6.49 18.89 19.36
C LEU A 123 -5.66 17.62 19.11
N LYS A 124 -4.32 17.69 19.25
CA LYS A 124 -3.45 16.49 19.19
C LYS A 124 -3.86 15.47 20.25
N GLU A 125 -4.02 15.91 21.50
CA GLU A 125 -4.42 15.04 22.61
C GLU A 125 -5.81 14.42 22.40
N ALA A 126 -6.76 15.18 21.84
CA ALA A 126 -8.07 14.65 21.47
C ALA A 126 -7.96 13.55 20.39
N ILE A 127 -7.14 13.78 19.35
CA ILE A 127 -6.89 12.77 18.31
C ILE A 127 -6.28 11.50 18.92
N ASP A 128 -5.25 11.64 19.75
CA ASP A 128 -4.61 10.49 20.40
C ASP A 128 -5.59 9.72 21.29
N ALA A 129 -6.45 10.43 22.02
CA ALA A 129 -7.46 9.82 22.87
C ALA A 129 -8.47 8.99 22.06
N VAL A 130 -8.90 9.48 20.89
CA VAL A 130 -9.78 8.72 19.98
C VAL A 130 -9.08 7.48 19.45
N VAL A 131 -7.85 7.60 18.95
CA VAL A 131 -7.09 6.45 18.42
C VAL A 131 -6.88 5.40 19.52
N LYS A 132 -6.52 5.85 20.73
CA LYS A 132 -6.37 4.97 21.89
C LYS A 132 -7.67 4.26 22.25
N ALA A 133 -8.78 4.97 22.33
CA ALA A 133 -10.09 4.39 22.65
C ALA A 133 -10.53 3.37 21.58
N LEU A 134 -10.30 3.67 20.29
CA LEU A 134 -10.59 2.75 19.19
C LEU A 134 -9.78 1.45 19.29
N ARG A 135 -8.49 1.53 19.63
CA ARG A 135 -7.65 0.35 19.82
C ARG A 135 -8.09 -0.47 21.03
N GLN A 136 -8.43 0.17 22.14
CA GLN A 136 -8.87 -0.52 23.36
C GLN A 136 -10.26 -1.16 23.21
N GLY A 137 -11.15 -0.55 22.42
CA GLY A 137 -12.52 -1.02 22.23
C GLY A 137 -12.74 -1.90 21.00
N GLY A 138 -11.70 -2.28 20.26
CA GLY A 138 -11.81 -3.07 19.02
C GLY A 138 -12.30 -2.31 17.78
N GLY A 139 -12.80 -1.07 17.94
CA GLY A 139 -13.25 -0.23 16.82
C GLY A 139 -12.16 0.06 15.79
N TYR A 140 -10.88 0.06 16.18
CA TYR A 140 -9.77 0.18 15.24
C TYR A 140 -9.68 -1.03 14.30
N ASP A 141 -9.90 -2.24 14.80
CA ASP A 141 -9.86 -3.46 13.99
C ASP A 141 -11.06 -3.53 13.04
N GLU A 142 -12.22 -3.06 13.48
CA GLU A 142 -13.40 -2.90 12.62
C GLU A 142 -13.14 -1.91 11.48
N MET A 143 -12.48 -0.79 11.77
CA MET A 143 -12.05 0.18 10.76
C MET A 143 -11.05 -0.44 9.79
N GLN A 144 -10.06 -1.18 10.30
CA GLN A 144 -9.08 -1.88 9.48
C GLN A 144 -9.76 -2.87 8.52
N ALA A 145 -10.68 -3.71 9.03
CA ALA A 145 -11.41 -4.67 8.20
C ALA A 145 -12.29 -4.01 7.13
N ARG A 146 -12.85 -2.83 7.43
CA ARG A 146 -13.68 -2.04 6.51
C ARG A 146 -12.89 -1.43 5.37
N TRP A 147 -11.77 -0.77 5.71
CA TRP A 147 -10.99 0.01 4.76
C TRP A 147 -9.92 -0.81 4.04
N PHE A 148 -9.42 -1.87 4.67
CA PHE A 148 -8.40 -2.77 4.11
C PHE A 148 -8.92 -4.21 4.06
N PRO A 149 -10.03 -4.47 3.32
CA PRO A 149 -10.56 -5.81 3.22
C PRO A 149 -9.56 -6.72 2.51
N LYS A 150 -9.56 -8.01 2.87
CA LYS A 150 -8.72 -9.01 2.18
C LYS A 150 -9.09 -9.17 0.70
N LYS A 151 -10.34 -8.91 0.34
CA LYS A 151 -10.87 -9.04 -1.03
C LYS A 151 -11.99 -8.03 -1.28
N GLY A 152 -12.03 -7.48 -2.48
CA GLY A 152 -13.04 -6.51 -2.93
C GLY A 152 -12.69 -5.06 -2.63
N ASN A 153 -13.72 -4.20 -2.71
CA ASN A 153 -13.60 -2.78 -2.39
C ASN A 153 -13.78 -2.56 -0.88
N PRO A 154 -13.25 -1.45 -0.33
CA PRO A 154 -13.63 -0.97 0.99
C PRO A 154 -15.15 -0.93 1.15
N ALA A 155 -15.64 -1.30 2.34
CA ALA A 155 -17.06 -1.17 2.65
C ALA A 155 -17.44 0.30 2.89
N ALA A 156 -18.73 0.61 2.80
CA ALA A 156 -19.24 1.96 3.03
C ALA A 156 -18.80 2.50 4.42
N MET A 157 -18.40 3.78 4.46
CA MET A 157 -18.10 4.47 5.71
C MET A 157 -19.35 4.47 6.60
N PRO A 158 -19.23 4.15 7.90
CA PRO A 158 -20.37 4.21 8.80
C PRO A 158 -20.86 5.64 8.99
N GLU A 159 -22.15 5.79 9.26
CA GLU A 159 -22.70 7.07 9.70
C GLU A 159 -22.15 7.43 11.08
N ILE A 160 -21.47 8.59 11.13
CA ILE A 160 -20.91 9.15 12.35
C ILE A 160 -21.49 10.56 12.48
N PRO A 161 -22.55 10.73 13.28
CA PRO A 161 -23.15 12.04 13.49
C PRO A 161 -22.11 12.99 14.08
N VAL A 162 -21.75 14.02 13.31
CA VAL A 162 -20.89 15.13 13.70
C VAL A 162 -21.76 16.37 13.86
N GLU A 163 -22.78 16.25 14.69
CA GLU A 163 -23.75 17.29 14.99
C GLU A 163 -23.33 17.94 16.31
N GLY A 164 -22.96 19.22 16.27
CA GLY A 164 -22.44 19.86 17.46
C GLY A 164 -22.35 21.38 17.34
N ALA A 165 -22.58 22.06 18.47
CA ALA A 165 -22.55 23.52 18.56
C ALA A 165 -21.17 24.09 18.92
N ALA A 166 -20.16 23.24 19.16
CA ALA A 166 -18.80 23.67 19.55
C ALA A 166 -17.96 24.18 18.36
N GLY A 167 -18.63 24.54 17.25
CA GLY A 167 -18.03 25.05 16.03
C GLY A 167 -17.67 23.98 15.01
N VAL A 168 -16.94 24.41 13.99
CA VAL A 168 -16.47 23.57 12.87
C VAL A 168 -15.02 23.16 13.13
N LEU A 169 -14.70 21.90 12.84
CA LEU A 169 -13.34 21.39 12.74
C LEU A 169 -12.98 21.19 11.27
N LYS A 170 -11.98 21.92 10.77
CA LYS A 170 -11.56 21.86 9.37
C LYS A 170 -10.43 20.85 9.17
N LEU A 171 -10.71 19.81 8.40
CA LEU A 171 -9.74 18.79 8.01
C LEU A 171 -9.17 19.11 6.63
N GLY A 172 -7.87 19.36 6.53
CA GLY A 172 -7.15 19.32 5.26
C GLY A 172 -6.85 17.88 4.84
N THR A 173 -7.18 17.54 3.60
CA THR A 173 -6.84 16.23 3.02
C THR A 173 -6.53 16.32 1.52
N ALA A 174 -6.00 15.24 0.96
CA ALA A 174 -5.85 15.02 -0.47
C ALA A 174 -6.58 13.73 -0.84
N ALA A 175 -7.76 13.85 -1.44
CA ALA A 175 -8.70 12.75 -1.66
C ALA A 175 -8.38 11.93 -2.94
N VAL A 176 -7.15 11.43 -3.05
CA VAL A 176 -6.65 10.68 -4.22
C VAL A 176 -6.07 9.31 -3.86
N THR A 177 -6.14 8.91 -2.58
CA THR A 177 -5.47 7.74 -2.04
C THR A 177 -6.47 6.79 -1.37
N GLU A 178 -7.07 5.91 -2.16
CA GLU A 178 -7.91 4.83 -1.62
C GLU A 178 -7.03 3.78 -0.91
N PRO A 179 -7.34 3.37 0.34
CA PRO A 179 -8.60 3.59 1.07
C PRO A 179 -8.55 4.65 2.19
N PHE A 180 -7.52 5.52 2.24
CA PHE A 180 -7.35 6.51 3.30
C PHE A 180 -8.20 7.76 3.14
N SER A 181 -8.09 8.41 1.99
CA SER A 181 -8.80 9.63 1.64
C SER A 181 -9.01 9.61 0.14
N PHE A 182 -10.24 9.42 -0.30
CA PHE A 182 -10.60 9.32 -1.71
C PHE A 182 -12.04 9.76 -1.95
N VAL A 183 -12.36 10.07 -3.21
CA VAL A 183 -13.74 10.33 -3.62
C VAL A 183 -14.40 9.02 -4.05
N ASP A 184 -15.51 8.65 -3.41
CA ASP A 184 -16.24 7.44 -3.77
C ASP A 184 -17.24 7.66 -4.91
N GLY A 185 -17.99 6.61 -5.28
CA GLY A 185 -19.00 6.68 -6.33
C GLY A 185 -20.16 7.65 -6.05
N SER A 186 -20.32 8.12 -4.81
CA SER A 186 -21.31 9.13 -4.41
C SER A 186 -20.77 10.57 -4.45
N GLN A 187 -19.54 10.76 -4.96
CA GLN A 187 -18.84 12.04 -4.99
C GLN A 187 -18.54 12.62 -3.61
N GLN A 188 -18.50 11.77 -2.57
CA GLN A 188 -18.15 12.17 -1.22
C GLN A 188 -16.69 11.81 -0.94
N VAL A 189 -16.01 12.68 -0.19
CA VAL A 189 -14.67 12.37 0.34
C VAL A 189 -14.84 11.42 1.53
N VAL A 190 -14.32 10.21 1.38
CA VAL A 190 -14.41 9.13 2.36
C VAL A 190 -13.04 8.47 2.55
N GLY A 191 -12.96 7.57 3.53
CA GLY A 191 -11.76 6.78 3.76
C GLY A 191 -11.42 6.65 5.24
N PHE A 192 -10.37 5.88 5.52
CA PHE A 192 -9.87 5.63 6.87
C PHE A 192 -9.58 6.93 7.64
N ASP A 193 -8.94 7.91 6.99
CA ASP A 193 -8.59 9.20 7.60
C ASP A 193 -9.85 10.02 7.89
N ILE A 194 -10.82 9.99 6.97
CA ILE A 194 -12.07 10.73 7.08
C ILE A 194 -12.93 10.16 8.21
N GLU A 195 -13.00 8.84 8.31
CA GLU A 195 -13.72 8.18 9.40
C GLU A 195 -13.11 8.55 10.76
N LEU A 196 -11.77 8.47 10.87
CA LEU A 196 -11.08 8.84 12.10
C LEU A 196 -11.28 10.32 12.45
N ALA A 197 -11.21 11.21 11.47
CA ALA A 197 -11.50 12.64 11.64
C ALA A 197 -12.94 12.91 12.09
N LYS A 198 -13.94 12.19 11.55
CA LYS A 198 -15.34 12.29 12.01
C LYS A 198 -15.48 11.85 13.46
N ARG A 199 -14.78 10.80 13.88
CA ARG A 199 -14.78 10.33 15.28
C ARG A 199 -14.16 11.38 16.22
N VAL A 200 -13.09 12.05 15.78
CA VAL A 200 -12.47 13.18 16.50
C VAL A 200 -13.42 14.38 16.61
N ALA A 201 -14.09 14.77 15.52
CA ALA A 201 -15.06 15.86 15.54
C ALA A 201 -16.24 15.54 16.47
N LYS A 202 -16.78 14.32 16.40
CA LYS A 202 -17.86 13.85 17.27
C LYS A 202 -17.46 13.88 18.75
N GLN A 203 -16.27 13.41 19.10
CA GLN A 203 -15.76 13.45 20.49
C GLN A 203 -15.67 14.90 21.01
N GLN A 204 -15.32 15.86 20.14
CA GLN A 204 -15.24 17.27 20.48
C GLN A 204 -16.58 18.02 20.41
N GLY A 205 -17.68 17.36 20.03
CA GLY A 205 -18.97 18.02 19.84
C GLY A 205 -18.94 19.09 18.75
N LYS A 206 -18.14 18.87 17.70
CA LYS A 206 -17.96 19.75 16.55
C LYS A 206 -18.52 19.14 15.28
N THR A 207 -18.89 19.98 14.32
CA THR A 207 -19.07 19.55 12.94
C THR A 207 -17.72 19.36 12.24
N LEU A 208 -17.68 18.59 11.16
CA LEU A 208 -16.47 18.39 10.35
C LEU A 208 -16.65 19.01 8.98
N GLU A 209 -15.72 19.88 8.58
CA GLU A 209 -15.58 20.38 7.21
C GLU A 209 -14.34 19.75 6.59
N VAL A 210 -14.52 19.02 5.48
CA VAL A 210 -13.40 18.41 4.74
C VAL A 210 -12.96 19.37 3.64
N VAL A 211 -11.73 19.83 3.72
CA VAL A 211 -11.09 20.72 2.75
C VAL A 211 -10.12 19.89 1.90
N ASN A 212 -10.62 19.41 0.77
CA ASN A 212 -9.82 18.65 -0.21
C ASN A 212 -8.90 19.59 -1.01
N MET A 213 -7.61 19.29 -1.06
CA MET A 213 -6.58 20.10 -1.74
C MET A 213 -5.38 19.26 -2.15
N GLU A 214 -4.45 19.87 -2.89
CA GLU A 214 -3.18 19.24 -3.26
C GLU A 214 -2.33 18.92 -2.03
N PHE A 215 -1.74 17.73 -1.97
CA PHE A 215 -0.99 17.25 -0.80
C PHE A 215 0.12 18.21 -0.36
N GLY A 216 0.85 18.80 -1.31
CA GLY A 216 1.92 19.77 -1.03
C GLY A 216 1.44 21.06 -0.36
N SER A 217 0.14 21.36 -0.40
CA SER A 217 -0.46 22.55 0.20
C SER A 217 -0.98 22.35 1.63
N LEU A 218 -1.01 21.11 2.13
CA LEU A 218 -1.60 20.77 3.43
C LEU A 218 -0.88 21.45 4.60
N ILE A 219 0.45 21.31 4.71
CA ILE A 219 1.23 21.94 5.78
C ILE A 219 1.12 23.48 5.73
N PRO A 220 1.30 24.15 4.57
CA PRO A 220 1.03 25.58 4.46
C PRO A 220 -0.40 26.01 4.87
N ALA A 221 -1.41 25.21 4.51
CA ALA A 221 -2.80 25.47 4.90
C ALA A 221 -2.99 25.38 6.43
N LEU A 222 -2.34 24.42 7.09
CA LEU A 222 -2.37 24.28 8.54
C LEU A 222 -1.62 25.43 9.24
N ILE A 223 -0.44 25.80 8.75
CA ILE A 223 0.36 26.91 9.29
C ILE A 223 -0.39 28.25 9.19
N SER A 224 -1.09 28.48 8.08
CA SER A 224 -1.89 29.69 7.86
C SER A 224 -3.23 29.70 8.59
N GLY A 225 -3.62 28.59 9.25
CA GLY A 225 -4.91 28.46 9.92
C GLY A 225 -6.11 28.26 8.98
N LYS A 226 -5.87 27.91 7.72
CA LYS A 226 -6.94 27.54 6.76
C LYS A 226 -7.62 26.23 7.17
N VAL A 227 -6.88 25.30 7.76
CA VAL A 227 -7.37 24.04 8.32
C VAL A 227 -6.86 23.87 9.76
N ASP A 228 -7.58 23.11 10.57
CA ASP A 228 -7.24 22.88 11.99
C ASP A 228 -6.38 21.62 12.18
N MET A 229 -6.59 20.63 11.31
CA MET A 229 -5.85 19.37 11.29
C MET A 229 -5.67 18.87 9.86
N ILE A 230 -4.67 18.00 9.66
CA ILE A 230 -4.41 17.30 8.40
C ILE A 230 -4.50 15.79 8.66
N ALA A 231 -5.17 15.07 7.76
CA ALA A 231 -5.03 13.64 7.60
C ALA A 231 -5.15 13.28 6.11
N ALA A 232 -4.11 12.65 5.58
CA ALA A 232 -3.97 12.27 4.18
C ALA A 232 -2.84 11.23 4.05
N CYS A 233 -2.88 10.17 4.87
CA CYS A 233 -1.79 9.19 5.05
C CYS A 233 -0.39 9.87 5.15
N ILE A 234 -0.32 10.99 5.87
CA ILE A 234 0.88 11.82 5.90
C ILE A 234 1.93 11.18 6.81
N THR A 235 3.08 10.81 6.22
CA THR A 235 4.23 10.29 6.97
C THR A 235 4.76 11.31 7.98
N ILE A 236 4.94 10.84 9.21
CA ILE A 236 5.66 11.54 10.27
C ILE A 236 7.14 11.50 9.93
N THR A 237 7.72 12.67 9.64
CA THR A 237 9.15 12.83 9.39
C THR A 237 9.68 13.96 10.26
N ASP A 238 10.98 13.92 10.59
CA ASP A 238 11.62 14.98 11.38
C ASP A 238 11.46 16.36 10.72
N GLU A 239 11.61 16.44 9.40
CA GLU A 239 11.46 17.68 8.64
C GLU A 239 10.05 18.27 8.75
N ARG A 240 9.01 17.42 8.74
CA ARG A 240 7.62 17.86 8.92
C ARG A 240 7.35 18.20 10.38
N ALA A 241 7.87 17.41 11.32
CA ALA A 241 7.69 17.61 12.76
C ALA A 241 8.35 18.91 13.28
N GLN A 242 9.31 19.46 12.55
CA GLN A 242 9.83 20.82 12.81
C GLN A 242 8.80 21.92 12.52
N LYS A 243 7.81 21.67 11.67
CA LYS A 243 6.82 22.65 11.18
C LYS A 243 5.45 22.47 11.82
N VAL A 244 5.07 21.23 12.17
CA VAL A 244 3.75 20.86 12.68
C VAL A 244 3.87 19.89 13.85
N LEU A 245 2.82 19.78 14.66
CA LEU A 245 2.75 18.79 15.73
C LEU A 245 1.97 17.57 15.25
N PHE A 246 2.58 16.39 15.31
CA PHE A 246 1.91 15.14 14.95
C PHE A 246 1.21 14.48 16.15
N SER A 247 0.10 13.79 15.86
CA SER A 247 -0.48 12.79 16.76
C SER A 247 0.46 11.60 16.93
N GLU A 248 0.12 10.71 17.86
CA GLU A 248 0.66 9.35 17.83
C GLU A 248 0.32 8.69 16.48
N PRO A 249 1.16 7.75 15.99
CA PRO A 249 0.88 7.04 14.76
C PRO A 249 -0.45 6.30 14.84
N TYR A 250 -1.38 6.61 13.92
CA TYR A 250 -2.62 5.86 13.81
C TYR A 250 -2.46 4.65 12.89
N TYR A 251 -1.55 4.70 11.92
CA TYR A 251 -1.23 3.60 10.99
C TYR A 251 0.29 3.46 10.83
N THR A 252 0.79 2.23 10.84
CA THR A 252 2.19 1.92 10.51
C THR A 252 2.19 1.22 9.15
N GLY A 253 2.81 1.87 8.16
CA GLY A 253 2.91 1.40 6.80
C GLY A 253 4.34 1.53 6.30
N GLY A 254 4.50 1.89 5.03
CA GLY A 254 5.79 2.10 4.37
C GLY A 254 5.84 1.42 3.01
N ILE A 255 7.04 1.33 2.43
CA ILE A 255 7.21 0.64 1.16
C ILE A 255 7.16 -0.87 1.41
N ALA A 256 6.19 -1.55 0.80
CA ALA A 256 6.08 -3.00 0.82
C ALA A 256 6.35 -3.59 -0.56
N ALA A 257 6.39 -4.92 -0.61
CA ALA A 257 6.48 -5.68 -1.84
C ALA A 257 5.17 -6.42 -2.12
N LEU A 258 4.60 -6.22 -3.30
CA LEU A 258 3.50 -7.02 -3.84
C LEU A 258 4.05 -8.03 -4.84
N VAL A 259 3.71 -9.30 -4.65
CA VAL A 259 4.19 -10.42 -5.45
C VAL A 259 3.02 -11.20 -6.01
N ARG A 260 3.29 -12.08 -6.98
CA ARG A 260 2.31 -13.07 -7.40
C ARG A 260 2.00 -14.03 -6.26
N GLU A 261 0.72 -14.29 -6.03
CA GLU A 261 0.26 -15.37 -5.18
C GLU A 261 0.21 -16.67 -5.98
N ALA A 262 0.81 -17.74 -5.45
CA ALA A 262 0.68 -19.06 -6.07
C ALA A 262 -0.80 -19.48 -6.01
N LYS A 263 -1.32 -20.04 -7.10
CA LYS A 263 -2.65 -20.65 -7.03
C LYS A 263 -2.57 -21.86 -6.08
N PRO A 264 -3.52 -22.01 -5.14
CA PRO A 264 -3.60 -23.21 -4.30
C PRO A 264 -3.82 -24.48 -5.13
#